data_AF-A0A3M1QCP7-F1
#
_entry.id   AF-A0A3M1QCP7-F1
#
_cell.length_a   1.000
_cell.length_b   1.000
_cell.length_c   1.000
_cell.angle_alpha   90.00
_cell.angle_beta   90.00
_cell.angle_gamma   90.00
#
_symmetry.space_group_name_H-M   'P 1'
#
loop_
_entity.id
_entity.type
_entity.pdbx_description
1 polymer ?
#
loop_
_entity_poly.entity_id
_entity_poly.type
_entity_poly.pdbx_seq_one_letter_code
_entity_poly.pdbx_strand_id
1 'polypeptide(L)'
;MFLDRTMLTVTSITALVAALLFAQVRVAQGAPLEKWWLPALLAVVGLAVGALAWMDERLEQPAADEAEVASLPEQVDAASEEAVAADDLTKIEGVGPKMSAALIAAGLTTFAKVAAASEDELRTAIEAAGMSLAPSISTWAEQAELAAKGDWDALAALQDELKGGRRQ
;
A
#
# COMPACT_ATOMS: atom_id res chain seq x y z
N MET A 1 -6.63 21.08 -42.40
CA MET A 1 -5.58 21.43 -41.42
C MET A 1 -5.71 20.47 -40.24
N PHE A 2 -5.13 19.28 -40.38
CA PHE A 2 -4.85 18.38 -39.27
C PHE A 2 -3.66 18.99 -38.54
N LEU A 3 -3.87 19.55 -37.35
CA LEU A 3 -2.76 19.86 -36.45
C LEU A 3 -2.58 18.64 -35.53
N ASP A 4 -1.40 18.05 -35.64
CA ASP A 4 -1.03 16.75 -35.10
C ASP A 4 -1.12 16.68 -33.58
N ARG A 5 -1.86 15.68 -33.09
CA ARG A 5 -2.02 15.33 -31.67
C ARG A 5 -0.68 14.99 -31.00
N THR A 6 0.34 14.64 -31.79
CA THR A 6 1.72 14.38 -31.37
C THR A 6 2.54 15.64 -31.11
N MET A 7 2.22 16.76 -31.78
CA MET A 7 2.85 18.05 -31.47
C MET A 7 2.46 18.54 -30.08
N LEU A 8 1.19 18.33 -29.69
CA LEU A 8 0.61 18.80 -28.43
C LEU A 8 1.18 18.07 -27.20
N THR A 9 1.47 16.77 -27.29
CA THR A 9 2.10 16.00 -26.21
C THR A 9 3.58 16.34 -26.04
N VAL A 10 4.33 16.51 -27.13
CA VAL A 10 5.76 16.87 -27.04
C VAL A 10 5.93 18.28 -26.45
N THR A 11 5.12 19.27 -26.88
CA THR A 11 5.16 20.60 -26.26
C THR A 11 4.76 20.60 -24.78
N SER A 12 3.81 19.74 -24.39
CA SER A 12 3.39 19.64 -22.98
C SER A 12 4.49 19.04 -22.10
N ILE A 13 5.21 18.03 -22.62
CA ILE A 13 6.34 17.42 -21.92
C ILE A 13 7.51 18.41 -21.81
N THR A 14 7.82 19.15 -22.89
CA THR A 14 8.86 20.18 -22.84
C THR A 14 8.50 21.32 -21.88
N ALA A 15 7.23 21.73 -21.83
CA ALA A 15 6.77 22.76 -20.88
C ALA A 15 6.87 22.28 -19.42
N LEU A 16 6.55 21.01 -19.15
CA LEU A 16 6.70 20.41 -17.81
C LEU A 16 8.16 20.34 -17.36
N VAL A 17 9.06 19.91 -18.25
CA VAL A 17 10.50 19.85 -17.93
C VAL A 17 11.08 21.25 -17.73
N ALA A 18 10.67 22.24 -18.54
CA ALA A 18 11.08 23.64 -18.35
C ALA A 18 10.55 24.24 -17.04
N ALA A 19 9.29 23.95 -16.68
CA ALA A 19 8.70 24.38 -15.41
C ALA A 19 9.39 23.73 -14.21
N LEU A 20 9.77 22.45 -14.32
CA LEU A 20 10.49 21.73 -13.28
C LEU A 20 11.93 22.26 -13.13
N LEU A 21 12.66 22.48 -14.23
CA LEU A 21 13.99 23.08 -14.19
C LEU A 21 13.94 24.52 -13.65
N PHE A 22 12.91 25.29 -14.01
CA PHE A 22 12.68 26.62 -13.43
C PHE A 22 12.40 26.54 -11.93
N ALA A 23 11.61 25.57 -11.47
CA ALA A 23 11.36 25.34 -10.05
C ALA A 23 12.64 24.94 -9.30
N GLN A 24 13.49 24.09 -9.89
CA GLN A 24 14.78 23.68 -9.31
C GLN A 24 15.77 24.84 -9.23
N VAL A 25 15.85 25.66 -10.29
CA VAL A 25 16.65 26.90 -10.30
C VAL A 25 16.13 27.92 -9.28
N ARG A 26 14.81 27.97 -9.04
CA ARG A 26 14.19 28.82 -8.02
C ARG A 26 14.49 28.37 -6.59
N VAL A 27 14.51 27.06 -6.33
CA VAL A 27 14.88 26.49 -5.03
C VAL A 27 16.34 26.81 -4.69
N ALA A 28 17.24 26.82 -5.69
CA ALA A 28 18.64 27.14 -5.50
C ALA A 28 18.91 28.63 -5.15
N GLN A 29 17.94 29.54 -5.30
CA GLN A 29 18.14 31.00 -5.10
C GLN A 29 17.55 31.59 -3.81
N GLY A 30 16.94 30.78 -2.92
CA GLY A 30 16.78 31.10 -1.49
C GLY A 30 16.09 32.41 -1.07
N ALA A 31 14.93 32.78 -1.64
CA ALA A 31 14.23 34.04 -1.28
C ALA A 31 13.11 33.87 -0.20
N PRO A 32 12.89 34.86 0.69
CA PRO A 32 12.11 34.71 1.93
C PRO A 32 10.58 34.71 1.78
N LEU A 33 9.93 33.93 2.66
CA LEU A 33 8.55 33.41 2.63
C LEU A 33 7.40 34.43 2.78
N GLU A 34 7.70 35.72 2.99
CA GLU A 34 6.72 36.67 3.55
C GLU A 34 5.69 37.19 2.52
N LYS A 35 5.95 37.05 1.21
CA LYS A 35 5.08 37.63 0.14
C LYS A 35 4.23 36.62 -0.64
N TRP A 36 4.36 35.32 -0.37
CA TRP A 36 3.81 34.27 -1.25
C TRP A 36 2.72 33.41 -0.62
N TRP A 37 2.40 33.58 0.65
CA TRP A 37 1.35 32.80 1.31
C TRP A 37 -0.06 33.11 0.76
N LEU A 38 -0.31 34.35 0.31
CA LEU A 38 -1.58 34.76 -0.30
C LEU A 38 -1.87 34.09 -1.67
N PRO A 39 -0.96 34.14 -2.68
CA PRO A 39 -1.19 33.42 -3.92
C PRO A 39 -1.15 31.88 -3.73
N ALA A 40 -0.35 31.37 -2.79
CA ALA A 40 -0.34 29.95 -2.47
C ALA A 40 -1.67 29.47 -1.86
N LEU A 41 -2.26 30.25 -0.95
CA LEU A 41 -3.56 29.93 -0.36
C LEU A 41 -4.69 29.96 -1.40
N LEU A 42 -4.69 30.94 -2.31
CA LEU A 42 -5.67 30.99 -3.40
C LEU A 42 -5.55 29.80 -4.37
N ALA A 43 -4.34 29.31 -4.64
CA ALA A 43 -4.14 28.11 -5.45
C ALA A 43 -4.67 26.84 -4.77
N VAL A 44 -4.46 26.70 -3.45
CA VAL A 44 -4.99 25.57 -2.67
C VAL A 44 -6.51 25.60 -2.60
N VAL A 45 -7.12 26.77 -2.42
CA VAL A 45 -8.58 26.93 -2.43
C VAL A 45 -9.16 26.62 -3.82
N GLY A 46 -8.50 27.05 -4.90
CA GLY A 46 -8.91 26.71 -6.27
C GLY A 46 -8.85 25.21 -6.55
N LEU A 47 -7.81 24.52 -6.07
CA LEU A 47 -7.69 23.06 -6.16
C LEU A 47 -8.77 22.33 -5.36
N ALA A 48 -9.12 22.82 -4.17
CA ALA A 48 -10.16 22.23 -3.34
C ALA A 48 -11.55 22.34 -3.98
N VAL A 49 -11.89 23.50 -4.58
CA VAL A 49 -13.17 23.70 -5.27
C VAL A 49 -13.26 22.85 -6.54
N GLY A 50 -12.16 22.74 -7.31
CA GLY A 50 -12.09 21.86 -8.47
C GLY A 50 -12.25 20.37 -8.11
N ALA A 51 -11.67 19.95 -6.99
CA ALA A 51 -11.80 18.57 -6.50
C ALA A 51 -13.22 18.24 -6.02
N LEU A 52 -13.91 19.19 -5.38
CA LEU A 52 -15.31 19.03 -4.96
C LEU A 52 -16.28 18.96 -6.15
N ALA A 53 -16.05 19.74 -7.21
CA ALA A 53 -16.86 19.69 -8.44
C ALA A 53 -16.62 18.41 -9.27
N TRP A 54 -15.42 17.81 -9.20
CA TRP A 54 -15.11 16.53 -9.86
C TRP A 54 -15.71 15.32 -9.12
N MET A 55 -16.05 15.47 -7.84
CA MET A 55 -16.57 14.39 -6.99
C MET A 55 -18.06 14.09 -7.21
N ASP A 56 -18.82 15.06 -7.75
CA ASP A 56 -20.29 14.99 -7.91
C ASP A 56 -20.73 14.12 -9.12
N GLU A 57 -19.85 13.95 -10.13
CA GLU A 57 -20.13 13.25 -11.41
C GLU A 57 -20.09 11.70 -11.31
N ARG A 58 -19.85 11.14 -10.11
CA ARG A 58 -19.63 9.69 -9.93
C ARG A 58 -20.87 8.87 -9.58
N LEU A 59 -22.06 9.48 -9.54
CA LEU A 59 -23.30 8.82 -9.11
C LEU A 59 -24.26 8.37 -10.22
N GLU A 60 -23.83 8.39 -11.49
CA GLU A 60 -24.65 7.88 -12.60
C GLU A 60 -24.01 6.63 -13.26
N GLN A 61 -24.06 5.52 -12.52
CA GLN A 61 -24.04 4.18 -13.13
C GLN A 61 -25.49 3.67 -13.24
N PRO A 62 -26.00 3.33 -14.44
CA PRO A 62 -27.21 2.53 -14.53
C PRO A 62 -26.85 1.06 -14.22
N ALA A 63 -27.45 0.56 -13.14
CA ALA A 63 -27.54 -0.85 -12.79
C ALA A 63 -28.54 -1.57 -13.72
N ALA A 64 -28.10 -2.65 -14.38
CA ALA A 64 -28.91 -3.79 -14.83
C ALA A 64 -28.00 -4.79 -15.58
N ASP A 65 -27.54 -5.86 -14.93
CA ASP A 65 -28.09 -7.21 -15.16
C ASP A 65 -27.41 -8.27 -14.26
N GLU A 66 -28.28 -9.01 -13.57
CA GLU A 66 -28.21 -10.38 -13.04
C GLU A 66 -26.83 -11.06 -12.82
N ALA A 67 -26.43 -11.34 -11.58
CA ALA A 67 -26.90 -12.48 -10.76
C ALA A 67 -26.40 -13.85 -11.23
N GLU A 68 -25.16 -14.23 -10.85
CA GLU A 68 -24.83 -15.60 -10.46
C GLU A 68 -23.50 -15.63 -9.67
N VAL A 69 -23.58 -15.70 -8.34
CA VAL A 69 -22.99 -16.73 -7.45
C VAL A 69 -22.94 -16.20 -6.02
N ALA A 70 -23.73 -16.83 -5.16
CA ALA A 70 -23.65 -16.67 -3.72
C ALA A 70 -22.41 -17.41 -3.19
N SER A 71 -21.49 -16.72 -2.52
CA SER A 71 -20.81 -17.19 -1.29
C SER A 71 -19.76 -16.18 -0.74
N LEU A 72 -20.06 -15.64 0.45
CA LEU A 72 -19.20 -15.01 1.48
C LEU A 72 -18.53 -13.63 1.23
N PRO A 73 -18.43 -12.77 2.27
CA PRO A 73 -18.18 -11.34 2.12
C PRO A 73 -16.69 -10.93 2.10
N GLU A 74 -16.37 -10.04 1.16
CA GLU A 74 -15.82 -8.69 1.41
C GLU A 74 -14.57 -8.53 2.30
N GLN A 75 -13.41 -8.29 1.68
CA GLN A 75 -12.62 -7.03 1.76
C GLN A 75 -11.18 -7.29 1.29
N VAL A 76 -10.86 -6.87 0.07
CA VAL A 76 -9.49 -6.63 -0.36
C VAL A 76 -9.34 -5.12 -0.43
N ASP A 77 -9.05 -4.52 0.72
CA ASP A 77 -8.76 -3.09 0.77
C ASP A 77 -7.35 -2.87 0.20
N ALA A 78 -7.32 -2.19 -0.92
CA ALA A 78 -6.13 -1.74 -1.59
C ALA A 78 -5.70 -0.40 -0.99
N ALA A 79 -4.77 -0.42 -0.04
CA ALA A 79 -4.01 0.74 0.44
C ALA A 79 -2.73 0.21 1.11
N SER A 80 -1.50 0.65 0.88
CA SER A 80 -0.97 1.90 0.33
C SER A 80 0.46 1.62 -0.13
N GLU A 81 0.81 1.90 -1.40
CA GLU A 81 2.20 1.99 -1.86
C GLU A 81 2.79 3.37 -1.49
N GLU A 82 2.80 3.70 -0.20
CA GLU A 82 3.69 4.71 0.37
C GLU A 82 4.81 3.94 1.05
N ALA A 83 6.08 4.16 0.69
CA ALA A 83 7.29 3.52 1.24
C ALA A 83 7.10 2.95 2.67
N VAL A 84 6.55 1.73 2.77
CA VAL A 84 6.03 1.19 4.03
C VAL A 84 7.23 0.77 4.84
N ALA A 85 7.44 1.42 5.99
CA ALA A 85 8.39 0.94 6.98
C ALA A 85 8.08 -0.54 7.24
N ALA A 86 9.09 -1.41 7.23
CA ALA A 86 8.86 -2.84 7.40
C ALA A 86 8.12 -3.12 8.71
N ASP A 87 7.07 -3.94 8.66
CA ASP A 87 6.30 -4.30 9.83
C ASP A 87 7.11 -5.20 10.77
N ASP A 88 6.78 -5.14 12.06
CA ASP A 88 7.34 -6.04 13.05
C ASP A 88 6.71 -7.44 12.93
N LEU A 89 7.20 -8.25 11.99
CA LEU A 89 6.69 -9.62 11.77
C LEU A 89 6.85 -10.53 13.01
N THR A 90 7.61 -10.13 14.03
CA THR A 90 7.74 -10.90 15.27
C THR A 90 6.47 -10.91 16.13
N LYS A 91 5.46 -10.11 15.75
CA LYS A 91 4.10 -10.17 16.33
C LYS A 91 3.35 -11.45 15.98
N ILE A 92 3.77 -12.16 14.93
CA ILE A 92 3.18 -13.45 14.53
C ILE A 92 3.81 -14.57 15.38
N GLU A 93 2.98 -15.42 15.95
CA GLU A 93 3.47 -16.47 16.85
C GLU A 93 4.30 -17.52 16.10
N GLY A 94 5.52 -17.75 16.60
CA GLY A 94 6.48 -18.65 15.96
C GLY A 94 7.36 -17.98 14.89
N VAL A 95 7.08 -16.73 14.51
CA VAL A 95 8.01 -15.92 13.71
C VAL A 95 9.04 -15.27 14.66
N GLY A 96 10.18 -15.94 14.84
CA GLY A 96 11.31 -15.36 15.57
C GLY A 96 12.08 -14.29 14.77
N PRO A 97 13.01 -13.53 15.40
CA PRO A 97 13.77 -12.47 14.72
C PRO A 97 14.50 -12.92 13.45
N LYS A 98 14.98 -14.16 13.41
CA LYS A 98 15.64 -14.74 12.22
C LYS A 98 14.65 -15.05 11.09
N MET A 99 13.46 -15.55 11.43
CA MET A 99 12.40 -15.83 10.47
C MET A 99 11.86 -14.54 9.88
N SER A 100 11.62 -13.53 10.74
CA SER A 100 11.27 -12.18 10.31
C SER A 100 12.31 -11.61 9.33
N ALA A 101 13.61 -11.72 9.66
CA ALA A 101 14.68 -11.26 8.75
C ALA A 101 14.67 -12.00 7.40
N ALA A 102 14.40 -13.31 7.40
CA ALA A 102 14.31 -14.10 6.16
C ALA A 102 13.09 -13.71 5.30
N LEU A 103 11.93 -13.51 5.92
CA LEU A 103 10.72 -13.04 5.24
C LEU A 103 10.94 -11.64 4.63
N ILE A 104 11.55 -10.73 5.40
CA ILE A 104 11.92 -9.39 4.92
C ILE A 104 12.91 -9.49 3.75
N ALA A 105 13.92 -10.35 3.83
CA ALA A 105 14.88 -10.58 2.75
C ALA A 105 14.23 -11.15 1.48
N ALA A 106 13.14 -11.92 1.63
CA ALA A 106 12.31 -12.41 0.54
C ALA A 106 11.31 -11.36 0.01
N GLY A 107 11.31 -10.13 0.54
CA GLY A 107 10.43 -9.05 0.11
C GLY A 107 9.06 -9.00 0.80
N LEU A 108 8.80 -9.94 1.73
CA LEU A 108 7.61 -10.00 2.57
C LEU A 108 7.77 -9.04 3.76
N THR A 109 7.83 -7.76 3.47
CA THR A 109 8.18 -6.71 4.44
C THR A 109 7.03 -6.23 5.32
N THR A 110 5.80 -6.70 5.08
CA THR A 110 4.59 -6.21 5.76
C THR A 110 3.69 -7.39 6.14
N PHE A 111 2.82 -7.20 7.13
CA PHE A 111 1.81 -8.18 7.51
C PHE A 111 0.90 -8.53 6.32
N ALA A 112 0.51 -7.52 5.53
CA ALA A 112 -0.32 -7.73 4.34
C ALA A 112 0.35 -8.66 3.32
N LYS A 113 1.66 -8.51 3.08
CA LYS A 113 2.41 -9.39 2.19
C LYS A 113 2.54 -10.81 2.73
N VAL A 114 2.74 -10.97 4.05
CA VAL A 114 2.80 -12.30 4.68
C VAL A 114 1.42 -12.98 4.65
N ALA A 115 0.34 -12.22 4.86
CA ALA A 115 -1.03 -12.72 4.79
C ALA A 115 -1.42 -13.18 3.37
N ALA A 116 -0.92 -12.47 2.36
CA ALA A 116 -1.14 -12.81 0.95
C ALA A 116 -0.22 -13.94 0.44
N ALA A 117 0.86 -14.27 1.17
CA ALA A 117 1.79 -15.31 0.77
C ALA A 117 1.23 -16.70 1.07
N SER A 118 1.45 -17.62 0.14
CA SER A 118 1.18 -19.04 0.33
C SER A 118 2.16 -19.68 1.32
N GLU A 119 1.75 -20.79 1.93
CA GLU A 119 2.62 -21.56 2.82
C GLU A 119 3.92 -21.99 2.12
N ASP A 120 3.87 -22.29 0.82
CA ASP A 120 5.03 -22.65 0.02
C ASP A 120 6.00 -21.48 -0.20
N GLU A 121 5.48 -20.27 -0.38
CA GLU A 121 6.31 -19.05 -0.47
C GLU A 121 6.98 -18.75 0.87
N LEU A 122 6.24 -18.86 1.97
CA LEU A 122 6.79 -18.71 3.32
C LEU A 122 7.89 -19.76 3.58
N ARG A 123 7.63 -21.01 3.21
CA ARG A 123 8.59 -22.13 3.31
C ARG A 123 9.85 -21.84 2.51
N THR A 124 9.69 -21.43 1.26
CA THR A 124 10.79 -21.08 0.36
C THR A 124 11.64 -19.93 0.93
N ALA A 125 11.01 -18.90 1.50
CA ALA A 125 11.73 -17.79 2.12
C ALA A 125 12.59 -18.23 3.32
N ILE A 126 12.06 -19.12 4.16
CA ILE A 126 12.78 -19.66 5.31
C ILE A 126 13.92 -20.59 4.89
N GLU A 127 13.68 -21.45 3.90
CA GLU A 127 14.68 -22.38 3.37
C GLU A 127 15.81 -21.65 2.62
N ALA A 128 15.50 -20.59 1.87
CA ALA A 128 16.48 -19.74 1.21
C ALA A 128 17.45 -19.07 2.20
N ALA A 129 17.00 -18.85 3.44
CA ALA A 129 17.85 -18.37 4.53
C ALA A 129 18.61 -19.51 5.26
N GLY A 130 18.52 -20.75 4.79
CA GLY A 130 19.22 -21.91 5.34
C GLY A 130 18.66 -22.39 6.68
N MET A 131 17.40 -22.08 6.98
CA MET A 131 16.77 -22.42 8.25
C MET A 131 15.83 -23.63 8.13
N SER A 132 15.61 -24.31 9.26
CA SER A 132 14.56 -25.32 9.36
C SER A 132 13.18 -24.67 9.43
N LEU A 133 12.19 -25.32 8.83
CA LEU A 133 10.83 -24.83 8.82
C LEU A 133 10.23 -24.74 10.22
N ALA A 134 9.50 -23.65 10.44
CA ALA A 134 8.73 -23.48 11.65
C ALA A 134 7.54 -24.44 11.65
N PRO A 135 7.27 -25.15 12.77
CA PRO A 135 6.12 -26.03 12.86
C PRO A 135 4.78 -25.28 12.91
N SER A 136 4.80 -23.95 13.08
CA SER A 136 3.63 -23.06 13.06
C SER A 136 3.39 -22.37 11.72
N ILE A 137 4.13 -22.71 10.65
CA ILE A 137 4.05 -22.00 9.37
C ILE A 137 2.63 -21.93 8.77
N SER A 138 1.79 -22.92 9.06
CA SER A 138 0.42 -22.99 8.56
C SER A 138 -0.54 -21.97 9.16
N THR A 139 -0.18 -21.32 10.28
CA THR A 139 -1.01 -20.29 10.94
C THR A 139 -0.48 -18.87 10.69
N TRP A 140 0.71 -18.73 10.10
CA TRP A 140 1.35 -17.43 9.93
C TRP A 140 0.55 -16.48 9.03
N ALA A 141 -0.01 -16.98 7.94
CA ALA A 141 -0.81 -16.16 7.02
C ALA A 141 -2.06 -15.60 7.70
N GLU A 142 -2.76 -16.42 8.48
CA GLU A 142 -3.97 -16.04 9.22
C GLU A 142 -3.66 -15.02 10.33
N GLN A 143 -2.59 -15.25 11.10
CA GLN A 143 -2.13 -14.29 12.10
C GLN A 143 -1.68 -12.96 11.46
N ALA A 144 -1.00 -13.03 10.32
CA ALA A 144 -0.60 -11.85 9.57
C ALA A 144 -1.80 -11.09 9.02
N GLU A 145 -2.88 -11.76 8.64
CA GLU A 145 -4.11 -11.11 8.18
C GLU A 145 -4.74 -10.25 9.28
N LEU A 146 -4.82 -10.78 10.51
CA LEU A 146 -5.31 -10.03 11.67
C LEU A 146 -4.40 -8.84 12.00
N ALA A 147 -3.08 -9.05 11.96
CA ALA A 147 -2.10 -7.99 12.19
C ALA A 147 -2.16 -6.90 11.10
N ALA A 148 -2.38 -7.28 9.83
CA ALA A 148 -2.53 -6.34 8.71
C ALA A 148 -3.78 -5.47 8.85
N LYS A 149 -4.85 -6.02 9.44
CA LYS A 149 -6.08 -5.29 9.78
C LYS A 149 -5.94 -4.44 11.05
N GLY A 150 -4.84 -4.58 11.79
CA GLY A 150 -4.64 -3.95 13.09
C GLY A 150 -5.54 -4.52 14.19
N ASP A 151 -6.13 -5.70 13.98
CA ASP A 151 -7.02 -6.37 14.92
C ASP A 151 -6.22 -7.17 15.95
N TRP A 152 -5.55 -6.42 16.83
CA TRP A 152 -4.65 -6.98 17.85
C TRP A 152 -5.40 -7.83 18.89
N ASP A 153 -6.67 -7.51 19.16
CA ASP A 153 -7.50 -8.26 20.10
C ASP A 153 -7.88 -9.62 19.51
N ALA A 154 -8.30 -9.66 18.23
CA ALA A 154 -8.55 -10.93 17.55
C ALA A 154 -7.27 -11.76 17.37
N LEU A 155 -6.14 -11.11 17.08
CA LEU A 155 -4.85 -11.79 17.00
C LEU A 155 -4.47 -12.44 18.33
N ALA A 156 -4.65 -11.73 19.45
CA ALA A 156 -4.39 -12.27 20.78
C ALA A 156 -5.32 -13.45 21.11
N ALA A 157 -6.62 -13.33 20.79
CA ALA A 157 -7.57 -14.42 20.98
C ALA A 157 -7.19 -15.67 20.15
N LEU A 158 -6.80 -15.48 18.89
CA LEU A 158 -6.29 -16.56 18.05
C LEU A 158 -5.03 -17.20 18.66
N GLN A 159 -4.08 -16.39 19.13
CA GLN A 159 -2.85 -16.87 19.76
C GLN A 159 -3.11 -17.66 21.05
N ASP A 160 -4.09 -17.27 21.86
CA ASP A 160 -4.48 -18.00 23.07
C ASP A 160 -5.08 -19.39 22.76
N GLU A 161 -5.74 -19.52 21.61
CA GLU A 161 -6.25 -20.81 21.12
C GLU A 161 -5.14 -21.71 20.54
N LEU A 162 -4.09 -21.10 20.00
CA LEU A 162 -2.96 -21.80 19.42
C LEU A 162 -2.00 -22.33 20.50
N LYS A 163 -1.49 -23.55 20.32
CA LYS A 163 -0.46 -24.15 21.20
C LYS A 163 0.91 -24.04 20.57
N GLY A 164 1.58 -22.91 20.81
CA GLY A 164 2.87 -22.60 20.18
C GLY A 164 2.70 -22.35 18.68
N GLY A 165 1.68 -21.57 18.30
CA GLY A 165 1.33 -21.23 16.93
C GLY A 165 0.67 -22.36 16.14
N ARG A 166 0.10 -23.38 16.79
CA ARG A 166 -0.49 -24.57 16.12
C ARG A 166 -1.90 -24.86 16.62
N ARG A 167 -2.79 -25.24 15.70
CA ARG A 167 -4.09 -25.86 16.02
C ARG A 167 -3.82 -27.30 16.48
N GLN A 168 -4.15 -27.63 17.72
CA GLN A 168 -3.92 -28.94 18.35
C GLN A 168 -5.17 -29.48 19.02
#